data_AF-A0A7S7UCE0-F1
#
_entry.id   AF-A0A7S7UCE0-F1
#
_cell.length_a   1.000
_cell.length_b   1.000
_cell.length_c   1.000
_cell.angle_alpha   90.00
_cell.angle_beta   90.00
_cell.angle_gamma   90.00
#
_symmetry.space_group_name_H-M   'P 1'
#
loop_
_entity.id
_entity.type
_entity.pdbx_description
1 polymer ?
#
loop_
_entity_poly.entity_id
_entity_poly.type
_entity_poly.pdbx_seq_one_letter_code
_entity_poly.pdbx_strand_id
1 'polypeptide(L)'
;MSARRRNQIDGQFNARLIEMMESPAYRVLSVSAHRVLDRICIELARHGGNDNGKLPVTYDDFLQYGLHRHAIAPAIRELCALGFLKITKQGHAGAGEFRCPNLFLVPWLHCKSTPQVTNDWRRIKTLEEATLIAQAARKASERPPRRRRRPRLKTIQTIQ
;
A
#
# COMPACT_ATOMS: atom_id res chain seq x y z
N MET A 1 -43.80 -7.22 -1.10
CA MET A 1 -42.43 -6.93 -0.64
C MET A 1 -41.64 -8.21 -0.69
N SER A 2 -40.51 -8.26 -1.41
CA SER A 2 -39.67 -9.46 -1.46
C SER A 2 -39.05 -9.72 -0.08
N ALA A 3 -39.21 -10.92 0.46
CA ALA A 3 -38.65 -11.28 1.77
C ALA A 3 -37.11 -11.20 1.70
N ARG A 4 -36.50 -10.47 2.64
CA ARG A 4 -35.03 -10.41 2.76
C ARG A 4 -34.49 -11.82 2.94
N ARG A 5 -33.45 -12.19 2.18
CA ARG A 5 -32.76 -13.47 2.37
C ARG A 5 -32.09 -13.46 3.75
N ARG A 6 -32.10 -14.60 4.44
CA ARG A 6 -31.46 -14.74 5.77
C ARG A 6 -29.99 -14.29 5.82
N ASN A 7 -29.28 -14.35 4.69
CA ASN A 7 -27.85 -14.04 4.61
C ASN A 7 -27.58 -12.70 3.88
N GLN A 8 -28.53 -11.76 3.91
CA GLN A 8 -28.34 -10.44 3.32
C GLN A 8 -27.43 -9.57 4.21
N ILE A 9 -26.45 -8.90 3.59
CA ILE A 9 -25.65 -7.84 4.23
C ILE A 9 -26.37 -6.51 4.00
N ASP A 10 -26.54 -5.71 5.06
CA ASP A 10 -27.37 -4.49 5.05
C ASP A 10 -26.72 -3.28 4.34
N GLY A 11 -25.59 -3.47 3.64
CA GLY A 11 -24.86 -2.40 2.97
C GLY A 11 -23.78 -2.90 2.00
N GLN A 12 -22.97 -1.97 1.50
CA GLN A 12 -21.81 -2.31 0.67
C GLN A 12 -20.82 -3.16 1.48
N PHE A 13 -20.22 -4.15 0.83
CA PHE A 13 -19.23 -5.03 1.43
C PHE A 13 -17.96 -5.08 0.58
N ASN A 14 -16.83 -5.31 1.23
CA ASN A 14 -15.57 -5.57 0.57
C ASN A 14 -15.28 -7.08 0.63
N ALA A 15 -15.45 -7.78 -0.49
CA ALA A 15 -15.21 -9.21 -0.55
C ALA A 15 -13.71 -9.52 -0.41
N ARG A 16 -13.39 -10.41 0.53
CA ARG A 16 -12.05 -11.00 0.72
C ARG A 16 -12.18 -12.50 0.65
N LEU A 17 -11.24 -13.16 -0.04
CA LEU A 17 -11.20 -14.61 -0.09
C LEU A 17 -10.77 -15.11 1.30
N ILE A 18 -11.41 -16.16 1.81
CA ILE A 18 -11.01 -16.77 3.08
C ILE A 18 -9.57 -17.31 2.98
N GLU A 19 -9.24 -17.98 1.87
CA GLU A 19 -7.88 -18.42 1.54
C GLU A 19 -6.86 -17.27 1.63
N MET A 20 -7.24 -16.07 1.18
CA MET A 20 -6.39 -14.89 1.26
C MET A 20 -6.14 -14.50 2.72
N MET A 21 -7.19 -14.46 3.54
CA MET A 21 -7.10 -14.09 4.95
C MET A 21 -6.30 -15.11 5.78
N GLU A 22 -6.36 -16.39 5.40
CA GLU A 22 -5.61 -17.48 6.03
C GLU A 22 -4.15 -17.56 5.55
N SER A 23 -3.83 -16.93 4.42
CA SER A 23 -2.51 -17.01 3.80
C SER A 23 -1.39 -16.49 4.72
N PRO A 24 -0.17 -17.04 4.62
CA PRO A 24 0.98 -16.53 5.37
C PRO A 24 1.23 -15.05 5.11
N ALA A 25 1.05 -14.60 3.86
CA ALA A 25 1.23 -13.21 3.45
C ALA A 25 0.27 -12.26 4.18
N TYR A 26 -1.00 -12.63 4.35
CA TYR A 26 -1.98 -11.78 5.03
C TYR A 26 -1.75 -11.75 6.55
N ARG A 27 -1.41 -12.90 7.13
CA ARG A 27 -1.23 -13.04 8.58
C ARG A 27 -0.05 -12.26 9.16
N VAL A 28 0.95 -11.91 8.35
CA VAL A 28 2.13 -11.13 8.81
C VAL A 28 1.96 -9.63 8.66
N LEU A 29 0.87 -9.16 8.05
CA LEU A 29 0.64 -7.74 7.81
C LEU A 29 0.63 -6.97 9.13
N SER A 30 1.33 -5.84 9.13
CA SER A 30 1.22 -4.89 10.24
C SER A 30 -0.20 -4.31 10.35
N VAL A 31 -0.57 -3.85 11.56
CA VAL A 31 -1.84 -3.14 11.78
C VAL A 31 -1.99 -1.94 10.85
N SER A 32 -0.88 -1.22 10.59
CA SER A 32 -0.88 -0.11 9.65
C SER A 32 -1.16 -0.56 8.21
N ALA A 33 -0.60 -1.70 7.78
CA ALA A 33 -0.90 -2.27 6.46
C ALA A 33 -2.37 -2.68 6.32
N HIS A 34 -2.97 -3.31 7.32
CA HIS A 34 -4.42 -3.58 7.30
C HIS A 34 -5.23 -2.29 7.15
N ARG A 35 -4.93 -1.25 7.94
CA ARG A 35 -5.64 0.03 7.86
C ARG A 35 -5.45 0.76 6.53
N VAL A 36 -4.24 0.72 5.94
CA VAL A 36 -4.01 1.26 4.60
C VAL A 36 -4.86 0.51 3.58
N LEU A 37 -4.87 -0.83 3.64
CA LEU A 37 -5.64 -1.67 2.74
C LEU A 37 -7.14 -1.40 2.85
N ASP A 38 -7.66 -1.30 4.07
CA ASP A 38 -9.06 -0.95 4.34
C ASP A 38 -9.44 0.41 3.75
N ARG A 39 -8.61 1.45 3.97
CA ARG A 39 -8.88 2.78 3.41
C ARG A 39 -8.94 2.78 1.88
N ILE A 40 -8.08 2.02 1.22
CA ILE A 40 -8.08 1.88 -0.25
C ILE A 40 -9.32 1.13 -0.73
N CYS A 41 -9.73 0.07 -0.02
CA CYS A 41 -10.96 -0.66 -0.36
C CYS A 41 -12.22 0.20 -0.16
N ILE A 42 -12.25 1.08 0.83
CA ILE A 42 -13.33 2.07 0.99
C ILE A 42 -13.40 3.01 -0.23
N GLU A 43 -12.26 3.42 -0.78
CA GLU A 43 -12.22 4.24 -1.99
C GLU A 43 -12.81 3.51 -3.20
N LEU A 44 -12.43 2.24 -3.38
CA LEU A 44 -13.00 1.40 -4.43
C LEU A 44 -14.52 1.26 -4.29
N ALA A 45 -15.02 1.10 -3.06
CA ALA A 45 -16.45 1.02 -2.78
C ALA A 45 -17.20 2.33 -3.12
N ARG A 46 -16.59 3.49 -2.82
CA ARG A 46 -17.10 4.81 -3.23
C ARG A 46 -17.18 4.99 -4.75
N HIS A 47 -16.27 4.36 -5.48
CA HIS A 47 -16.29 4.29 -6.96
C HIS A 47 -17.23 3.20 -7.50
N GLY A 48 -18.08 2.60 -6.66
CA GLY A 48 -19.01 1.53 -7.05
C GLY A 48 -18.31 0.23 -7.49
N GLY A 49 -17.05 0.03 -7.12
CA GLY A 49 -16.28 -1.18 -7.44
C GLY A 49 -15.73 -1.25 -8.86
N ASN A 50 -15.89 -0.20 -9.68
CA ASN A 50 -15.57 -0.28 -11.12
C ASN A 50 -14.16 0.19 -11.49
N ASP A 51 -13.55 1.04 -10.68
CA ASP A 51 -12.31 1.77 -11.02
C ASP A 51 -11.05 1.21 -10.33
N ASN A 52 -10.99 -0.11 -10.10
CA ASN A 52 -9.77 -0.71 -9.57
C ASN A 52 -8.57 -0.37 -10.48
N GLY A 53 -7.46 0.06 -9.87
CA GLY A 53 -6.30 0.57 -10.58
C GLY A 53 -6.28 2.08 -10.82
N LYS A 54 -7.37 2.79 -10.52
CA LYS A 54 -7.46 4.26 -10.62
C LYS A 54 -7.89 4.91 -9.32
N LEU A 55 -7.62 4.26 -8.18
CA LEU A 55 -8.08 4.71 -6.86
C LEU A 55 -7.18 5.83 -6.31
N PRO A 56 -7.63 7.09 -6.28
CA PRO A 56 -6.85 8.19 -5.75
C PRO A 56 -6.96 8.20 -4.23
N VAL A 57 -5.86 7.92 -3.53
CA VAL A 57 -5.82 8.06 -2.07
C VAL A 57 -4.59 8.87 -1.68
N THR A 58 -4.82 10.00 -1.02
CA THR A 58 -3.75 10.91 -0.60
C THR A 58 -3.18 10.52 0.77
N TYR A 59 -2.08 11.17 1.17
CA TYR A 59 -1.59 11.03 2.55
C TYR A 59 -2.61 11.56 3.56
N ASP A 60 -3.30 12.65 3.24
CA ASP A 60 -4.27 13.26 4.15
C ASP A 60 -5.49 12.35 4.36
N ASP A 61 -5.93 11.63 3.32
CA ASP A 61 -6.95 10.58 3.45
C ASP A 61 -6.57 9.51 4.46
N PHE A 62 -5.30 9.07 4.45
CA PHE A 62 -4.80 8.09 5.42
C PHE A 62 -4.71 8.69 6.83
N LEU A 63 -4.28 9.95 6.97
CA LEU A 63 -4.24 10.65 8.25
C LEU A 63 -5.65 10.80 8.84
N GLN A 64 -6.62 11.21 8.03
CA GLN A 64 -8.04 11.33 8.43
C GLN A 64 -8.64 9.97 8.80
N TYR A 65 -8.21 8.89 8.13
CA TYR A 65 -8.57 7.52 8.51
C TYR A 65 -7.89 7.03 9.82
N GLY A 66 -7.02 7.84 10.41
CA GLY A 66 -6.36 7.58 11.69
C GLY A 66 -5.03 6.83 11.58
N LEU A 67 -4.36 6.85 10.44
CA LEU A 67 -2.98 6.38 10.33
C LEU A 67 -1.98 7.45 10.75
N HIS A 68 -0.90 7.03 11.41
CA HIS A 68 0.22 7.92 11.68
C HIS A 68 1.07 8.14 10.41
N ARG A 69 1.50 9.39 10.18
CA ARG A 69 2.22 9.79 8.95
C ARG A 69 3.42 8.90 8.62
N HIS A 70 4.21 8.55 9.62
CA HIS A 70 5.42 7.73 9.45
C HIS A 70 5.13 6.25 9.20
N ALA A 71 3.92 5.78 9.49
CA ALA A 71 3.52 4.38 9.26
C ALA A 71 2.97 4.13 7.85
N ILE A 72 2.50 5.17 7.15
CA ILE A 72 1.86 5.06 5.83
C ILE A 72 2.83 4.49 4.78
N ALA A 73 4.00 5.11 4.61
CA ALA A 73 4.95 4.70 3.58
C ALA A 73 5.49 3.26 3.78
N PRO A 74 5.90 2.85 5.00
CA PRO A 74 6.23 1.46 5.30
C PRO A 74 5.09 0.48 5.01
N ALA A 75 3.86 0.83 5.41
CA ALA A 75 2.68 -0.01 5.19
C ALA A 75 2.36 -0.21 3.70
N ILE A 76 2.46 0.85 2.88
CA ILE A 76 2.27 0.74 1.42
C ILE A 76 3.32 -0.20 0.81
N ARG A 77 4.60 -0.06 1.19
CA ARG A 77 5.68 -0.93 0.69
C ARG A 77 5.46 -2.39 1.10
N GLU A 78 5.05 -2.61 2.34
CA GLU A 78 4.73 -3.94 2.87
C GLU A 78 3.61 -4.59 2.07
N LEU A 79 2.50 -3.89 1.83
CA LEU A 79 1.39 -4.39 1.01
C LEU A 79 1.81 -4.70 -0.42
N CYS A 80 2.66 -3.86 -1.03
CA CYS A 80 3.19 -4.12 -2.36
C CYS A 80 4.11 -5.35 -2.41
N ALA A 81 5.00 -5.50 -1.43
CA ALA A 81 5.93 -6.62 -1.36
C ALA A 81 5.20 -7.96 -1.17
N LEU A 82 4.16 -7.97 -0.33
CA LEU A 82 3.34 -9.15 -0.04
C LEU A 82 2.27 -9.42 -1.12
N GLY A 83 2.11 -8.53 -2.11
CA GLY A 83 1.21 -8.76 -3.24
C GLY A 83 -0.26 -8.44 -2.96
N PHE A 84 -0.56 -7.55 -2.02
CA PHE A 84 -1.91 -7.06 -1.72
C PHE A 84 -2.21 -5.69 -2.32
N LEU A 85 -1.21 -5.02 -2.90
CA LEU A 85 -1.37 -3.68 -3.46
C LEU A 85 -0.41 -3.47 -4.62
N LYS A 86 -0.86 -2.81 -5.69
CA LYS A 86 0.01 -2.29 -6.75
C LYS A 86 -0.18 -0.79 -6.88
N ILE A 87 0.92 -0.05 -6.99
CA ILE A 87 0.89 1.36 -7.34
C ILE A 87 0.88 1.43 -8.87
N THR A 88 -0.23 1.85 -9.47
CA THR A 88 -0.38 1.94 -10.94
C THR A 88 0.18 3.24 -11.49
N LYS A 89 0.06 4.32 -10.72
CA LYS A 89 0.69 5.61 -11.01
C LYS A 89 1.32 6.15 -9.74
N GLN A 90 2.61 6.43 -9.81
CA GLN A 90 3.31 7.09 -8.71
C GLN A 90 2.90 8.56 -8.67
N GLY A 91 2.44 8.99 -7.51
CA GLY A 91 2.12 10.38 -7.23
C GLY A 91 3.40 11.21 -7.14
N HIS A 92 3.27 12.50 -7.45
CA HIS A 92 4.33 13.47 -7.27
C HIS A 92 3.82 14.68 -6.50
N ALA A 93 4.70 15.22 -5.65
CA ALA A 93 4.43 16.46 -4.95
C ALA A 93 4.46 17.62 -5.96
N GLY A 94 3.29 18.05 -6.40
CA GLY A 94 3.09 19.32 -7.12
C GLY A 94 2.65 20.43 -6.16
N ALA A 95 2.67 21.67 -6.64
CA ALA A 95 2.05 22.80 -5.94
C ALA A 95 0.53 22.80 -6.20
N GLY A 96 -0.27 22.96 -5.14
CA GLY A 96 -1.73 23.10 -5.24
C GLY A 96 -2.39 21.98 -6.06
N GLU A 97 -3.06 22.38 -7.14
CA GLU A 97 -3.83 21.53 -8.07
C GLU A 97 -2.96 20.58 -8.89
N PHE A 98 -1.65 20.82 -8.98
CA PHE A 98 -0.72 19.94 -9.70
C PHE A 98 -0.28 18.71 -8.86
N ARG A 99 -0.86 18.51 -7.66
CA ARG A 99 -0.62 17.31 -6.87
C ARG A 99 -1.30 16.12 -7.52
N CYS A 100 -0.48 15.15 -7.95
CA CYS A 100 -0.98 13.87 -8.43
C CYS A 100 -0.94 12.86 -7.27
N PRO A 101 -2.08 12.31 -6.83
CA PRO A 101 -2.09 11.25 -5.83
C PRO A 101 -1.48 9.96 -6.40
N ASN A 102 -1.10 9.06 -5.51
CA ASN A 102 -0.84 7.68 -5.91
C ASN A 102 -2.15 7.05 -6.37
N LEU A 103 -2.10 6.31 -7.48
CA LEU A 103 -3.19 5.46 -7.90
C LEU A 103 -2.89 4.01 -7.51
N PHE A 104 -3.89 3.36 -6.95
CA PHE A 104 -3.75 2.02 -6.40
C PHE A 104 -4.64 1.00 -7.10
N LEU A 105 -4.15 -0.24 -7.11
CA LEU A 105 -4.85 -1.44 -7.55
C LEU A 105 -4.84 -2.51 -6.47
N VAL A 106 -5.99 -3.10 -6.22
CA VAL A 106 -6.20 -4.22 -5.29
C VAL A 106 -6.25 -5.54 -6.09
N PRO A 107 -5.26 -6.44 -5.96
CA PRO A 107 -4.97 -7.48 -6.94
C PRO A 107 -5.89 -8.71 -6.91
N TRP A 108 -6.84 -8.81 -5.98
CA TRP A 108 -7.81 -9.91 -5.89
C TRP A 108 -9.24 -9.53 -6.30
N LEU A 109 -9.52 -8.23 -6.50
CA LEU A 109 -10.85 -7.76 -6.88
C LEU A 109 -10.93 -7.57 -8.39
N HIS A 110 -11.82 -8.33 -9.01
CA HIS A 110 -12.19 -8.11 -10.41
C HIS A 110 -13.01 -6.83 -10.52
N CYS A 111 -12.71 -6.01 -11.51
CA CYS A 111 -13.59 -4.91 -11.92
C CYS A 111 -13.59 -4.78 -13.44
N LYS A 112 -14.53 -4.00 -13.96
CA LYS A 112 -14.62 -3.72 -15.40
C LYS A 112 -13.33 -3.11 -15.95
N SER A 113 -12.64 -2.24 -15.20
CA SER A 113 -11.37 -1.63 -15.62
C SER A 113 -10.15 -2.54 -15.48
N THR A 114 -10.24 -3.63 -14.72
CA THR A 114 -9.14 -4.58 -14.44
C THR A 114 -9.65 -6.01 -14.59
N PRO A 115 -9.67 -6.55 -15.83
CA PRO A 115 -10.22 -7.87 -16.09
C PRO A 115 -9.36 -9.01 -15.53
N GLN A 116 -8.05 -8.81 -15.36
CA GLN A 116 -7.13 -9.83 -14.84
C GLN A 116 -6.68 -9.51 -13.41
N VAL A 117 -7.14 -10.32 -12.46
CA VAL A 117 -6.61 -10.38 -11.10
C VAL A 117 -5.35 -11.25 -11.07
N THR A 118 -4.39 -10.88 -10.24
CA THR A 118 -3.08 -11.57 -10.19
C THR A 118 -2.90 -12.39 -8.93
N ASN A 119 -3.57 -12.04 -7.82
CA ASN A 119 -3.46 -12.74 -6.55
C ASN A 119 -2.01 -13.04 -6.13
N ASP A 120 -1.13 -12.04 -6.30
CA ASP A 120 0.32 -12.18 -6.09
C ASP A 120 0.69 -12.75 -4.72
N TRP A 121 -0.14 -12.51 -3.70
CA TRP A 121 0.01 -13.08 -2.35
C TRP A 121 0.07 -14.60 -2.32
N ARG A 122 -0.51 -15.31 -3.30
CA ARG A 122 -0.46 -16.77 -3.40
C ARG A 122 0.95 -17.32 -3.63
N ARG A 123 1.92 -16.50 -4.07
CA ARG A 123 3.31 -16.95 -4.29
C ARG A 123 4.05 -17.28 -3.00
N ILE A 124 3.66 -16.64 -1.89
CA ILE A 124 4.31 -16.78 -0.59
C ILE A 124 3.64 -17.95 0.14
N LYS A 125 4.42 -19.00 0.41
CA LYS A 125 3.87 -20.26 0.94
C LYS A 125 4.15 -20.48 2.42
N THR A 126 5.13 -19.78 2.98
CA THR A 126 5.55 -20.00 4.37
C THR A 126 5.44 -18.71 5.19
N LEU A 127 5.21 -18.86 6.50
CA LEU A 127 5.11 -17.73 7.43
C LEU A 127 6.46 -17.03 7.62
N GLU A 128 7.55 -17.79 7.59
CA GLU A 128 8.91 -17.28 7.71
C GLU A 128 9.28 -16.39 6.52
N GLU A 129 9.06 -16.88 5.30
CA GLU A 129 9.26 -16.12 4.06
C GLU A 129 8.44 -14.82 4.08
N ALA A 130 7.15 -14.91 4.42
CA ALA A 130 6.26 -13.77 4.52
C ALA A 130 6.79 -12.72 5.53
N THR A 131 7.23 -13.17 6.69
CA THR A 131 7.75 -12.31 7.76
C THR A 131 9.02 -11.58 7.32
N LEU A 132 9.95 -12.29 6.66
CA LEU A 132 11.19 -11.71 6.14
C LEU A 132 10.89 -10.64 5.08
N ILE A 133 10.01 -10.93 4.13
CA ILE A 133 9.58 -9.98 3.09
C ILE A 133 8.94 -8.73 3.74
N ALA A 134 8.03 -8.91 4.69
CA ALA A 134 7.34 -7.83 5.39
C ALA A 134 8.31 -6.93 6.18
N GLN A 135 9.28 -7.52 6.88
CA GLN A 135 10.29 -6.77 7.64
C GLN A 135 11.23 -5.99 6.71
N ALA A 136 11.72 -6.63 5.64
CA ALA A 136 12.58 -5.98 4.66
C ALA A 136 11.87 -4.81 3.97
N ALA A 137 10.62 -4.98 3.56
CA ALA A 137 9.83 -3.94 2.90
C ALA A 137 9.60 -2.70 3.78
N ARG A 138 9.35 -2.90 5.07
CA ARG A 138 9.19 -1.79 6.03
C ARG A 138 10.48 -1.00 6.19
N LYS A 139 11.62 -1.69 6.32
CA LYS A 139 12.96 -1.09 6.52
C LYS A 139 13.59 -0.48 5.26
N ALA A 140 13.14 -0.83 4.06
CA ALA A 140 13.76 -0.40 2.79
C ALA A 140 13.90 1.13 2.59
N SER A 141 13.17 1.96 3.36
CA SER A 141 13.26 3.43 3.32
C SER A 141 14.23 4.03 4.34
N GLU A 142 14.82 3.24 5.23
CA GLU A 142 15.92 3.68 6.08
C GLU A 142 17.10 4.00 5.16
N ARG A 143 17.10 5.23 4.63
CA ARG A 143 18.21 5.74 3.83
C ARG A 143 19.48 5.49 4.65
N PRO A 144 20.54 4.89 4.07
CA PRO A 144 21.81 4.85 4.76
C PRO A 144 22.17 6.29 5.17
N PRO A 145 22.76 6.50 6.37
CA PRO A 145 23.09 7.83 6.84
C PRO A 145 23.86 8.54 5.73
N ARG A 146 23.38 9.73 5.32
CA ARG A 146 24.04 10.52 4.27
C ARG A 146 25.52 10.58 4.62
N ARG A 147 26.40 10.03 3.76
CA ARG A 147 27.85 10.17 3.93
C ARG A 147 28.13 11.66 4.11
N ARG A 148 28.57 12.06 5.31
CA ARG A 148 29.02 13.44 5.56
C ARG A 148 30.12 13.71 4.54
N ARG A 149 29.96 14.75 3.72
CA ARG A 149 31.03 15.17 2.79
C ARG A 149 32.28 15.43 3.64
N ARG A 150 33.37 14.71 3.39
CA ARG A 150 34.65 14.98 4.07
C ARG A 150 35.06 16.42 3.74
N PRO A 151 35.44 17.25 4.72
CA PRO A 151 35.94 18.59 4.42
C PRO A 151 37.17 18.46 3.52
N ARG A 152 37.23 19.29 2.46
CA ARG A 152 38.42 19.39 1.60
C ARG A 152 39.59 19.84 2.46
N LEU A 153 40.63 19.02 2.57
CA LEU A 153 41.90 19.42 3.16
C LEU A 153 42.43 20.63 2.37
N LYS A 154 42.68 21.75 3.05
CA LYS A 154 43.30 22.92 2.42
C LYS A 154 44.78 22.59 2.18
N THR A 155 45.20 22.57 0.92
CA THR A 155 46.63 22.48 0.57
C THR A 155 47.32 23.73 1.09
N ILE A 156 48.29 23.55 1.99
CA ILE A 156 49.15 24.63 2.49
C ILE A 156 50.07 25.03 1.33
N GLN A 157 49.98 26.28 0.87
CA GLN A 157 50.93 26.82 -0.10
C GLN A 157 52.26 27.10 0.61
N THR A 158 53.31 26.41 0.19
CA THR A 158 54.69 26.66 0.62
C THR A 158 55.14 27.99 0.03
N ILE A 159 55.53 28.92 0.90
CA ILE A 159 56.06 30.25 0.57
C ILE A 159 57.51 30.07 0.06
N GLN A 160 57.85 30.71 -1.07
CA GLN A 160 59.23 31.00 -1.46
C GLN A 160 59.49 32.50 -1.30
#